data_AF-A0A166HEI0-F1
#
_entry.id   AF-A0A166HEI0-F1
#
_cell.length_a   1.000
_cell.length_b   1.000
_cell.length_c   1.000
_cell.angle_alpha   90.00
_cell.angle_beta   90.00
_cell.angle_gamma   90.00
#
_symmetry.space_group_name_H-M   'P 1'
#
loop_
_entity.id
_entity.type
_entity.pdbx_description
1 polymer ?
#
loop_
_entity_poly.entity_id
_entity_poly.type
_entity_poly.pdbx_seq_one_letter_code
_entity_poly.pdbx_strand_id
1 'polypeptide(L)'
;MTPDQANRIYQWLDAPDSSGNWFIEGADYIRWKETPDSALWVYGTPGCGKTVICSTIIEKIREECAAEPTFACAYFFFDNRNEQTELSLHEKFIRSIVRQLSHQSTGFPTPLVELYDGGQQQASLASLQLILQTIASGFERTYIIVDALDECIDRERVMAWIAQLMQCKAGNMHVLVSSRREMDIEDQFDAIPGLARTPLTGARANADIKVFLDAMLSKMTKWDTQTIARVKEALIAGADGMCVSIPPRCHFQLTEYSPGFDG
;
A
#
# COMPACT_ATOMS: atom_id res chain seq x y z
N MET A 1 12.45 5.18 -3.77
CA MET A 1 11.38 6.16 -4.00
C MET A 1 11.39 7.18 -2.86
N THR A 2 11.26 8.46 -3.17
CA THR A 2 11.00 9.48 -2.14
C THR A 2 9.55 9.34 -1.64
N PRO A 3 9.21 9.81 -0.42
CA PRO A 3 7.84 9.79 0.07
C PRO A 3 6.85 10.47 -0.89
N ASP A 4 7.33 11.48 -1.63
CA ASP A 4 6.56 12.18 -2.66
C ASP A 4 6.20 11.31 -3.88
N GLN A 5 7.05 10.36 -4.28
CA GLN A 5 6.73 9.46 -5.40
C GLN A 5 5.67 8.43 -5.00
N ALA A 6 5.73 7.94 -3.76
CA ALA A 6 4.70 7.03 -3.23
C ALA A 6 3.36 7.78 -3.05
N ASN A 7 3.38 9.00 -2.49
CA ASN A 7 2.19 9.86 -2.42
C ASN A 7 1.56 10.12 -3.80
N ARG A 8 2.37 10.28 -4.87
CA ARG A 8 1.85 10.48 -6.24
C ARG A 8 1.18 9.24 -6.83
N ILE A 9 1.64 8.03 -6.52
CA ILE A 9 0.98 6.79 -6.98
C ILE A 9 -0.40 6.65 -6.33
N TYR A 10 -0.49 7.00 -5.03
CA TYR A 10 -1.75 6.92 -4.29
C TYR A 10 -2.73 8.05 -4.67
N GLN A 11 -2.25 9.27 -4.90
CA GLN A 11 -3.09 10.36 -5.45
C GLN A 11 -3.61 10.08 -6.86
N TRP A 12 -2.92 9.26 -7.66
CA TRP A 12 -3.35 8.93 -9.02
C TRP A 12 -4.52 7.95 -9.07
N LEU A 13 -4.83 7.27 -7.95
CA LEU A 13 -5.89 6.28 -7.92
C LEU A 13 -7.30 6.87 -7.84
N ASP A 14 -7.47 8.13 -7.40
CA ASP A 14 -8.72 8.94 -7.35
C ASP A 14 -9.99 8.06 -7.27
N ALA A 15 -9.91 7.04 -6.42
CA ALA A 15 -10.90 6.01 -6.34
C ALA A 15 -12.04 6.66 -5.55
N PRO A 16 -13.31 6.58 -6.03
CA PRO A 16 -14.40 7.25 -5.35
C PRO A 16 -14.41 6.88 -3.88
N ASP A 17 -14.79 7.82 -3.02
CA ASP A 17 -14.79 7.78 -1.54
C ASP A 17 -15.44 6.52 -0.90
N SER A 18 -15.97 5.62 -1.71
CA SER A 18 -16.66 4.38 -1.38
C SER A 18 -15.92 3.09 -1.79
N SER A 19 -14.86 3.14 -2.59
CA SER A 19 -14.12 1.94 -2.98
C SER A 19 -13.18 1.48 -1.84
N GLY A 20 -13.31 0.21 -1.44
CA GLY A 20 -12.54 -0.36 -0.33
C GLY A 20 -13.19 -0.23 1.05
N ASN A 21 -14.32 0.47 1.20
CA ASN A 21 -15.00 0.65 2.50
C ASN A 21 -15.42 -0.68 3.14
N TRP A 22 -15.87 -1.64 2.33
CA TRP A 22 -16.22 -2.98 2.82
C TRP A 22 -15.04 -3.69 3.51
N PHE A 23 -13.80 -3.37 3.12
CA PHE A 23 -12.62 -3.97 3.71
C PHE A 23 -12.29 -3.32 5.05
N ILE A 24 -12.30 -2.00 5.13
CA ILE A 24 -12.03 -1.26 6.39
C ILE A 24 -13.17 -1.41 7.42
N GLU A 25 -14.38 -1.76 6.98
CA GLU A 25 -15.49 -2.17 7.85
C GLU A 25 -15.44 -3.68 8.17
N GLY A 26 -14.51 -4.41 7.56
CA GLY A 26 -14.37 -5.85 7.70
C GLY A 26 -13.78 -6.25 9.05
N ALA A 27 -14.26 -7.38 9.58
CA ALA A 27 -13.82 -7.91 10.88
C ALA A 27 -12.30 -8.19 10.93
N ASP A 28 -11.68 -8.60 9.83
CA ASP A 28 -10.24 -8.88 9.78
C ASP A 28 -9.42 -7.60 9.91
N TYR A 29 -9.81 -6.52 9.22
CA TYR A 29 -9.16 -5.21 9.35
C TYR A 29 -9.33 -4.65 10.76
N ILE A 30 -10.55 -4.67 11.29
CA ILE A 30 -10.84 -4.17 12.65
C ILE A 30 -10.01 -4.96 13.67
N ARG A 31 -10.01 -6.29 13.58
CA ARG A 31 -9.23 -7.14 14.48
C ARG A 31 -7.75 -6.85 14.39
N TRP A 32 -7.19 -6.74 13.20
CA TRP A 32 -5.79 -6.37 13.00
C TRP A 32 -5.47 -5.03 13.66
N LYS A 33 -6.32 -4.03 13.45
CA LYS A 33 -6.09 -2.70 14.01
C LYS A 33 -6.23 -2.63 15.54
N GLU A 34 -7.08 -3.46 16.13
CA GLU A 34 -7.32 -3.46 17.58
C GLU A 34 -6.39 -4.41 18.36
N THR A 35 -5.83 -5.42 17.71
CA THR A 35 -4.97 -6.42 18.36
C THR A 35 -3.52 -5.94 18.39
N PRO A 36 -2.89 -5.80 19.57
CA PRO A 36 -1.46 -5.51 19.68
C PRO A 36 -0.59 -6.53 18.94
N ASP A 37 0.50 -6.05 18.32
CA ASP A 37 1.50 -6.88 17.64
C ASP A 37 0.91 -7.86 16.62
N SER A 38 0.04 -7.32 15.74
CA SER A 38 -0.71 -8.12 14.78
C SER A 38 -0.23 -7.90 13.35
N ALA A 39 -0.35 -8.98 12.57
CA ALA A 39 -0.07 -8.98 11.15
C ALA A 39 -1.31 -9.39 10.35
N LEU A 40 -1.55 -8.73 9.21
CA LEU A 40 -2.62 -9.06 8.28
C LEU A 40 -2.04 -9.21 6.87
N TRP A 41 -2.22 -10.39 6.29
CA TRP A 41 -1.91 -10.65 4.89
C TRP A 41 -3.17 -10.59 4.03
N VAL A 42 -3.18 -9.65 3.09
CA VAL A 42 -4.22 -9.46 2.09
C VAL A 42 -3.71 -10.02 0.77
N TYR A 43 -4.40 -11.01 0.20
CA TYR A 43 -3.94 -11.63 -1.03
C TYR A 43 -5.03 -11.79 -2.08
N GLY A 44 -4.62 -11.83 -3.34
CA GLY A 44 -5.52 -12.06 -4.45
C GLY A 44 -4.84 -11.99 -5.80
N THR A 45 -5.59 -12.27 -6.86
CA THR A 45 -5.10 -12.28 -8.24
C THR A 45 -4.64 -10.89 -8.71
N PRO A 46 -3.83 -10.80 -9.76
CA PRO A 46 -3.56 -9.53 -10.43
C PRO A 46 -4.87 -8.81 -10.77
N GLY A 47 -4.92 -7.50 -10.54
CA GLY A 47 -6.12 -6.70 -10.77
C GLY A 47 -7.20 -6.81 -9.69
N CYS A 48 -7.13 -7.66 -8.66
CA CYS A 48 -8.24 -7.78 -7.68
C CYS A 48 -8.39 -6.58 -6.70
N GLY A 49 -7.69 -5.47 -6.92
CA GLY A 49 -7.80 -4.25 -6.11
C GLY A 49 -6.90 -4.18 -4.87
N LYS A 50 -5.86 -5.02 -4.73
CA LYS A 50 -4.93 -4.99 -3.58
C LYS A 50 -4.37 -3.59 -3.30
N THR A 51 -3.80 -2.95 -4.31
CA THR A 51 -3.25 -1.60 -4.17
C THR A 51 -4.33 -0.59 -3.80
N VAL A 52 -5.54 -0.68 -4.37
CA VAL A 52 -6.67 0.20 -3.97
C VAL A 52 -6.99 0.03 -2.48
N ILE A 53 -7.10 -1.20 -2.00
CA ILE A 53 -7.33 -1.50 -0.58
C ILE A 53 -6.18 -0.93 0.29
N CYS A 54 -4.92 -1.13 -0.12
CA CYS A 54 -3.78 -0.57 0.60
C CYS A 54 -3.82 0.96 0.65
N SER A 55 -4.18 1.64 -0.46
CA SER A 55 -4.36 3.09 -0.50
C SER A 55 -5.41 3.55 0.51
N THR A 56 -6.61 2.95 0.46
CA THR A 56 -7.73 3.27 1.36
C THR A 56 -7.33 3.11 2.83
N ILE A 57 -6.59 2.03 3.14
CA ILE A 57 -6.08 1.78 4.49
C ILE A 57 -5.06 2.84 4.91
N ILE A 58 -4.11 3.19 4.04
CA ILE A 58 -3.09 4.20 4.31
C ILE A 58 -3.74 5.56 4.57
N GLU A 59 -4.70 5.97 3.74
CA GLU A 59 -5.45 7.21 3.92
C GLU A 59 -6.16 7.22 5.27
N LYS A 60 -6.89 6.15 5.59
CA LYS A 60 -7.63 6.05 6.86
C LYS A 60 -6.72 6.12 8.08
N ILE A 61 -5.60 5.40 8.05
CA ILE A 61 -4.64 5.40 9.15
C ILE A 61 -3.95 6.77 9.28
N ARG A 62 -3.65 7.45 8.16
CA ARG A 62 -3.04 8.79 8.20
C ARG A 62 -3.98 9.82 8.82
N GLU A 63 -5.28 9.76 8.53
CA GLU A 63 -6.28 10.59 9.22
C GLU A 63 -6.25 10.37 10.73
N GLU A 64 -6.10 9.13 11.16
CA GLU A 64 -6.04 8.78 12.58
C GLU A 64 -4.75 9.23 13.24
N CYS A 65 -3.60 9.03 12.59
CA CYS A 65 -2.31 9.56 13.08
C CYS A 65 -2.28 11.09 13.13
N ALA A 66 -3.04 11.77 12.25
CA ALA A 66 -3.18 13.23 12.32
C ALA A 66 -4.04 13.68 13.51
N ALA A 67 -5.02 12.86 13.92
CA ALA A 67 -5.86 13.11 15.08
C ALA A 67 -5.20 12.69 16.41
N GLU A 68 -4.35 11.67 16.39
CA GLU A 68 -3.65 11.10 17.55
C GLU A 68 -2.13 11.09 17.32
N PRO A 69 -1.40 12.11 17.82
CA PRO A 69 0.04 12.25 17.60
C PRO A 69 0.90 11.13 18.21
N THR A 70 0.34 10.31 19.09
CA THR A 70 1.02 9.13 19.64
C THR A 70 1.02 7.95 18.68
N PHE A 71 0.32 8.02 17.54
CA PHE A 71 0.31 6.99 16.50
C PHE A 71 1.22 7.38 15.33
N ALA A 72 1.85 6.38 14.71
CA ALA A 72 2.67 6.57 13.53
C ALA A 72 2.31 5.60 12.41
N CYS A 73 2.49 6.05 11.16
CA CYS A 73 2.21 5.27 9.97
C CYS A 73 3.37 5.33 8.98
N ALA A 74 3.81 4.19 8.49
CA ALA A 74 4.76 4.08 7.39
C ALA A 74 4.28 3.08 6.36
N TYR A 75 4.62 3.33 5.09
CA TYR A 75 4.21 2.45 4.01
C TYR A 75 5.27 2.33 2.93
N PHE A 76 5.21 1.23 2.20
CA PHE A 76 6.09 0.97 1.06
C PHE A 76 5.36 0.18 -0.02
N PHE A 77 5.58 0.57 -1.27
CA PHE A 77 5.07 -0.11 -2.45
C PHE A 77 6.25 -0.70 -3.22
N PHE A 78 6.22 -2.01 -3.46
CA PHE A 78 7.19 -2.66 -4.34
C PHE A 78 6.75 -2.51 -5.80
N ASP A 79 7.67 -2.06 -6.65
CA ASP A 79 7.49 -1.99 -8.09
C ASP A 79 8.76 -2.46 -8.78
N ASN A 80 8.70 -3.64 -9.42
CA ASN A 80 9.87 -4.23 -10.05
C ASN A 80 10.26 -3.57 -11.38
N ARG A 81 9.52 -2.56 -11.85
CA ARG A 81 9.76 -1.93 -13.16
C ARG A 81 11.01 -1.04 -13.23
N ASN A 82 11.64 -0.72 -12.09
CA ASN A 82 12.70 0.31 -11.99
C ASN A 82 14.03 -0.22 -11.41
N GLU A 83 14.49 -1.39 -11.86
CA GLU A 83 15.79 -1.95 -11.47
C GLU A 83 16.99 -1.23 -12.12
N GLN A 84 17.35 -0.05 -11.61
CA GLN A 84 18.68 0.55 -11.79
C GLN A 84 19.09 1.29 -10.51
N THR A 85 19.66 0.61 -9.51
CA THR A 85 20.40 1.27 -8.40
C THR A 85 21.15 0.25 -7.54
N GLU A 86 22.29 0.67 -6.97
CA GLU A 86 23.27 -0.13 -6.19
C GLU A 86 22.73 -0.81 -4.91
N LEU A 87 21.54 -0.43 -4.42
CA LEU A 87 20.91 -1.00 -3.21
C LEU A 87 19.81 -2.02 -3.56
N SER A 88 19.78 -3.13 -2.82
CA SER A 88 18.70 -4.15 -2.90
C SER A 88 17.33 -3.54 -2.57
N LEU A 89 16.25 -4.08 -3.16
CA LEU A 89 14.87 -3.58 -2.92
C LEU A 89 14.48 -3.68 -1.44
N HIS A 90 14.95 -4.72 -0.76
CA HIS A 90 14.77 -4.93 0.67
C HIS A 90 15.42 -3.83 1.52
N GLU A 91 16.64 -3.39 1.20
CA GLU A 91 17.31 -2.30 1.94
C GLU A 91 16.58 -0.97 1.74
N LYS A 92 16.16 -0.69 0.49
CA LYS A 92 15.35 0.51 0.19
C LYS A 92 14.05 0.52 0.97
N PHE A 93 13.40 -0.64 1.10
CA PHE A 93 12.19 -0.81 1.90
C PHE A 93 12.43 -0.41 3.37
N ILE A 94 13.39 -1.03 4.05
CA ILE A 94 13.61 -0.81 5.48
C ILE A 94 14.03 0.64 5.75
N ARG A 95 14.93 1.19 4.94
CA ARG A 95 15.36 2.60 5.05
C ARG A 95 14.19 3.56 4.91
N SER A 96 13.29 3.28 3.95
CA SER A 96 12.10 4.09 3.75
C SER A 96 11.16 4.06 4.96
N ILE A 97 10.95 2.88 5.56
CA ILE A 97 10.12 2.74 6.77
C ILE A 97 10.74 3.49 7.95
N VAL A 98 12.04 3.28 8.21
CA VAL A 98 12.77 3.96 9.30
C VAL A 98 12.68 5.48 9.15
N ARG A 99 12.93 5.99 7.94
CA ARG A 99 12.85 7.43 7.65
C ARG A 99 11.45 7.99 7.90
N GLN A 100 10.41 7.34 7.39
CA GLN A 100 9.03 7.79 7.57
C GLN A 100 8.65 7.88 9.05
N LEU A 101 9.01 6.87 9.84
CA LEU A 101 8.71 6.85 11.28
C LEU A 101 9.58 7.86 12.05
N SER A 102 10.84 8.06 11.67
CA SER A 102 11.69 9.07 12.33
C SER A 102 11.16 10.49 12.14
N HIS A 103 10.62 10.82 10.97
CA HIS A 103 10.00 12.14 10.74
C HIS A 103 8.75 12.39 11.59
N GLN A 104 8.08 11.32 12.05
CA GLN A 104 6.91 11.40 12.93
C GLN A 104 7.30 11.39 14.42
N SER A 105 8.53 11.01 14.73
CA SER A 105 9.00 10.91 16.12
C SER A 105 9.47 12.27 16.63
N THR A 106 9.02 12.65 17.82
CA THR A 106 9.48 13.86 18.50
C THR A 106 10.80 13.63 19.26
N GLY A 107 11.13 12.37 19.59
CA GLY A 107 12.28 11.99 20.39
C GLY A 107 13.48 11.46 19.61
N PHE A 108 13.32 11.18 18.31
CA PHE A 108 14.39 10.62 17.48
C PHE A 108 14.91 11.67 16.47
N PRO A 109 16.19 12.04 16.50
CA PRO A 109 16.72 13.05 15.58
C PRO A 109 16.77 12.51 14.14
N THR A 110 15.83 12.96 13.31
CA THR A 110 15.77 12.73 11.85
C THR A 110 17.12 12.88 11.13
N PRO A 111 17.96 13.90 11.43
CA PRO A 111 19.24 14.05 10.76
C PRO A 111 20.20 12.86 10.95
N LEU A 112 20.08 12.11 12.06
CA LEU A 112 20.88 10.89 12.25
C LEU A 112 20.47 9.80 11.26
N VAL A 113 19.17 9.64 10.99
CA VAL A 113 18.66 8.67 10.01
C VAL A 113 19.11 9.03 8.61
N GLU A 114 19.05 10.33 8.26
CA GLU A 114 19.47 10.84 6.95
C GLU A 114 20.98 10.69 6.72
N LEU A 115 21.80 10.85 7.76
CA LEU A 115 23.24 10.59 7.69
C LEU A 115 23.57 9.11 7.39
N TYR A 116 22.77 8.18 7.89
CA TYR A 116 22.89 6.76 7.54
C TYR A 116 22.35 6.43 6.14
N ASP A 117 21.53 7.30 5.55
CA ASP A 117 20.94 7.13 4.22
C ASP A 117 21.84 7.68 3.09
N GLY A 118 22.74 8.63 3.39
CA GLY A 118 23.63 9.26 2.41
C GLY A 118 25.15 9.12 2.66
N GLY A 119 25.58 8.43 3.72
CA GLY A 119 26.98 8.37 4.13
C GLY A 119 27.78 7.14 3.67
N GLN A 120 29.11 7.26 3.64
CA GLN A 120 30.13 6.22 3.38
C GLN A 120 30.07 5.01 4.36
N GLN A 121 29.24 5.07 5.39
CA GLN A 121 29.08 4.03 6.41
C GLN A 121 27.65 3.48 6.33
N GLN A 122 27.49 2.48 5.46
CA GLN A 122 26.23 1.79 5.25
C GLN A 122 25.82 1.12 6.56
N ALA A 123 24.76 1.63 7.23
CA ALA A 123 24.21 0.99 8.41
C ALA A 123 23.84 -0.46 8.08
N SER A 124 24.28 -1.40 8.91
CA SER A 124 23.92 -2.80 8.75
C SER A 124 22.40 -2.98 8.90
N LEU A 125 21.85 -4.02 8.29
CA LEU A 125 20.44 -4.38 8.43
C LEU A 125 20.01 -4.49 9.90
N ALA A 126 20.86 -5.11 10.73
CA ALA A 126 20.62 -5.26 12.16
C ALA A 126 20.55 -3.90 12.88
N SER A 127 21.37 -2.94 12.47
CA SER A 127 21.33 -1.57 13.00
C SER A 127 20.03 -0.85 12.63
N LEU A 128 19.57 -0.98 11.37
CA LEU A 128 18.30 -0.38 10.94
C LEU A 128 17.10 -0.97 11.69
N GLN A 129 17.14 -2.26 11.99
CA GLN A 129 16.09 -2.92 12.76
C GLN A 129 16.05 -2.46 14.23
N LEU A 130 17.22 -2.30 14.86
CA LEU A 130 17.29 -1.75 16.22
C LEU A 130 16.79 -0.30 16.25
N ILE A 131 17.18 0.50 15.26
CA ILE A 131 16.69 1.89 15.11
C ILE A 131 15.18 1.90 14.95
N LEU A 132 14.62 1.04 14.10
CA LEU A 132 13.18 0.92 13.92
C LEU A 132 12.46 0.59 15.23
N GLN A 133 12.94 -0.40 15.98
CA GLN A 133 12.37 -0.77 17.28
C GLN A 133 12.44 0.39 18.28
N THR A 134 13.54 1.14 18.27
CA THR A 134 13.74 2.31 19.16
C THR A 134 12.79 3.45 18.79
N ILE A 135 12.57 3.69 17.50
CA ILE A 135 11.60 4.70 17.04
C ILE A 135 10.18 4.25 17.37
N ALA A 136 9.85 2.99 17.08
CA ALA A 136 8.53 2.42 17.30
C ALA A 136 8.13 2.43 18.78
N SER A 137 9.07 2.22 19.72
CA SER A 137 8.77 2.26 21.15
C SER A 137 8.36 3.64 21.67
N GLY A 138 8.58 4.70 20.89
CA GLY A 138 8.11 6.05 21.18
C GLY A 138 6.65 6.30 20.83
N PHE A 139 5.97 5.36 20.17
CA PHE A 139 4.58 5.48 19.74
C PHE A 139 3.67 4.49 20.49
N GLU A 140 2.43 4.88 20.76
CA GLU A 140 1.41 3.96 21.29
C GLU A 140 0.96 2.95 20.24
N ARG A 141 0.98 3.33 18.95
CA ARG A 141 0.69 2.46 17.81
C ARG A 141 1.55 2.81 16.61
N THR A 142 2.15 1.79 15.99
CA THR A 142 2.92 1.92 14.75
C THR A 142 2.30 1.03 13.69
N TYR A 143 1.84 1.63 12.60
CA TYR A 143 1.29 0.94 11.45
C TYR A 143 2.31 0.88 10.32
N ILE A 144 2.54 -0.32 9.78
CA ILE A 144 3.43 -0.54 8.63
C ILE A 144 2.64 -1.24 7.52
N ILE A 145 2.48 -0.57 6.38
CA ILE A 145 1.73 -1.10 5.23
C ILE A 145 2.71 -1.41 4.08
N VAL A 146 2.75 -2.66 3.66
CA VAL A 146 3.61 -3.16 2.58
C VAL A 146 2.72 -3.62 1.43
N ASP A 147 2.75 -2.91 0.31
CA ASP A 147 1.97 -3.26 -0.88
C ASP A 147 2.84 -3.94 -1.94
N ALA A 148 2.24 -4.94 -2.60
CA ALA A 148 2.81 -5.73 -3.70
C ALA A 148 4.11 -6.48 -3.36
N LEU A 149 4.17 -7.17 -2.21
CA LEU A 149 5.36 -7.94 -1.79
C LEU A 149 5.83 -8.95 -2.87
N ASP A 150 4.93 -9.49 -3.68
CA ASP A 150 5.25 -10.38 -4.81
C ASP A 150 6.06 -9.70 -5.93
N GLU A 151 6.16 -8.37 -5.95
CA GLU A 151 7.02 -7.65 -6.88
C GLU A 151 8.44 -7.42 -6.30
N CYS A 152 8.72 -7.90 -5.08
CA CYS A 152 10.06 -7.85 -4.49
C CYS A 152 10.87 -9.11 -4.86
N ILE A 153 12.05 -8.91 -5.46
CA ILE A 153 12.98 -10.00 -5.74
C ILE A 153 13.53 -10.61 -4.44
N ASP A 154 13.89 -9.76 -3.47
CA ASP A 154 14.43 -10.16 -2.17
C ASP A 154 13.33 -10.38 -1.10
N ARG A 155 12.12 -10.79 -1.52
CA ARG A 155 10.94 -10.89 -0.64
C ARG A 155 11.15 -11.79 0.56
N GLU A 156 11.96 -12.84 0.45
CA GLU A 156 12.32 -13.72 1.58
C GLU A 156 12.91 -12.92 2.74
N ARG A 157 13.78 -11.95 2.46
CA ARG A 157 14.37 -11.08 3.49
C ARG A 157 13.33 -10.16 4.11
N VAL A 158 12.40 -9.64 3.30
CA VAL A 158 11.27 -8.81 3.78
C VAL A 158 10.36 -9.61 4.71
N MET A 159 10.02 -10.85 4.33
CA MET A 159 9.19 -11.74 5.15
C MET A 159 9.88 -12.14 6.45
N ALA A 160 11.18 -12.47 6.41
CA ALA A 160 11.97 -12.72 7.60
C ALA A 160 12.01 -11.50 8.55
N TRP A 161 12.12 -10.30 7.99
CA TRP A 161 12.07 -9.06 8.76
C TRP A 161 10.69 -8.84 9.40
N ILE A 162 9.59 -9.09 8.68
CA ILE A 162 8.22 -9.02 9.23
C ILE A 162 8.08 -10.01 10.39
N ALA A 163 8.52 -11.25 10.19
CA ALA A 163 8.46 -12.30 11.21
C ALA A 163 9.23 -11.89 12.48
N GLN A 164 10.42 -11.29 12.33
CA GLN A 164 11.19 -10.79 13.47
C GLN A 164 10.49 -9.64 14.19
N LEU A 165 9.88 -8.69 13.46
CA LEU A 165 9.11 -7.61 14.09
C LEU A 165 7.96 -8.15 14.95
N MET A 166 7.23 -9.15 14.45
CA MET A 166 6.13 -9.77 15.19
C MET A 166 6.60 -10.58 16.41
N GLN A 167 7.85 -11.05 16.42
CA GLN A 167 8.44 -11.73 17.57
C GLN A 167 8.84 -10.78 18.70
N CYS A 168 9.09 -9.49 18.41
CA CYS A 168 9.52 -8.52 19.42
C CYS A 168 8.45 -8.24 20.47
N LYS A 169 7.17 -8.43 20.14
CA LYS A 169 6.01 -8.24 21.02
C LYS A 169 6.06 -6.94 21.84
N ALA A 170 6.29 -5.82 21.15
CA ALA A 170 6.42 -4.51 21.76
C ALA A 170 5.06 -3.94 22.25
N GLY A 171 3.95 -4.56 21.87
CA GLY A 171 2.59 -4.21 22.27
C GLY A 171 1.94 -3.15 21.38
N ASN A 172 2.61 -2.70 20.31
CA ASN A 172 2.21 -1.52 19.55
C ASN A 172 2.37 -1.64 18.03
N MET A 173 2.79 -2.79 17.50
CA MET A 173 3.06 -2.93 16.08
C MET A 173 1.86 -3.51 15.32
N HIS A 174 1.53 -2.94 14.17
CA HIS A 174 0.48 -3.42 13.28
C HIS A 174 1.01 -3.47 11.85
N VAL A 175 1.22 -4.67 11.31
CA VAL A 175 1.79 -4.85 9.95
C VAL A 175 0.72 -5.36 9.00
N LEU A 176 0.53 -4.67 7.88
CA LEU A 176 -0.32 -5.14 6.79
C LEU A 176 0.54 -5.40 5.56
N VAL A 177 0.34 -6.54 4.93
CA VAL A 177 1.04 -6.93 3.71
C VAL A 177 0.04 -7.29 2.63
N SER A 178 0.26 -6.78 1.42
CA SER A 178 -0.46 -7.17 0.22
C SER A 178 0.45 -7.98 -0.71
N SER A 179 -0.08 -9.06 -1.31
CA SER A 179 0.62 -9.78 -2.38
C SER A 179 -0.30 -10.67 -3.23
N ARG A 180 0.23 -11.26 -4.29
CA ARG A 180 -0.33 -12.49 -4.87
C ARG A 180 -0.23 -13.66 -3.88
N ARG A 181 -1.08 -14.66 -4.07
CA ARG A 181 -1.00 -15.93 -3.34
C ARG A 181 0.04 -16.84 -4.01
N GLU A 182 1.30 -16.62 -3.67
CA GLU A 182 2.43 -17.45 -4.10
C GLU A 182 2.85 -18.39 -2.96
N MET A 183 3.30 -19.59 -3.32
CA MET A 183 3.52 -20.69 -2.36
C MET A 183 4.59 -20.36 -1.33
N ASP A 184 5.67 -19.72 -1.76
CA ASP A 184 6.77 -19.27 -0.90
C ASP A 184 6.31 -18.21 0.12
N ILE A 185 5.40 -17.31 -0.28
CA ILE A 185 4.82 -16.31 0.63
C ILE A 185 3.87 -16.98 1.62
N GLU A 186 3.01 -17.88 1.13
CA GLU A 186 2.06 -18.61 1.97
C GLU A 186 2.77 -19.44 3.04
N ASP A 187 3.77 -20.23 2.64
CA ASP A 187 4.54 -21.08 3.55
C ASP A 187 5.24 -20.27 4.65
N GLN A 188 5.82 -19.11 4.31
CA GLN A 188 6.48 -18.26 5.30
C GLN A 188 5.50 -17.55 6.23
N PHE A 189 4.37 -17.05 5.72
CA PHE A 189 3.36 -16.41 6.56
C PHE A 189 2.58 -17.39 7.42
N ASP A 190 2.48 -18.65 7.01
CA ASP A 190 1.99 -19.76 7.83
C ASP A 190 2.89 -20.08 9.01
N ALA A 191 4.19 -19.80 8.90
CA ALA A 191 5.11 -19.92 10.02
C ALA A 191 5.00 -18.76 11.04
N ILE A 192 4.29 -17.66 10.73
CA ILE A 192 4.13 -16.51 11.62
C ILE A 192 2.88 -16.72 12.51
N PRO A 193 3.03 -16.92 13.84
CA PRO A 193 1.89 -17.17 14.71
C PRO A 193 0.97 -15.95 14.79
N GLY A 194 -0.34 -16.18 14.65
CA GLY A 194 -1.35 -15.12 14.80
C GLY A 194 -1.52 -14.18 13.60
N LEU A 195 -0.75 -14.38 12.51
CA LEU A 195 -0.95 -13.63 11.27
C LEU A 195 -2.35 -13.94 10.70
N ALA A 196 -3.16 -12.91 10.51
CA ALA A 196 -4.48 -12.99 9.90
C ALA A 196 -4.38 -12.99 8.37
N ARG A 197 -5.35 -13.61 7.69
CA ARG A 197 -5.33 -13.85 6.24
C ARG A 197 -6.67 -13.46 5.63
N THR A 198 -6.66 -12.53 4.69
CA THR A 198 -7.88 -12.08 4.03
C THR A 198 -7.75 -12.18 2.50
N PRO A 199 -8.45 -13.13 1.86
CA PRO A 199 -8.49 -13.20 0.41
C PRO A 199 -9.37 -12.06 -0.16
N LEU A 200 -8.84 -11.33 -1.13
CA LEU A 200 -9.63 -10.45 -1.98
C LEU A 200 -10.30 -11.30 -3.07
N THR A 201 -11.43 -11.91 -2.73
CA THR A 201 -12.25 -12.66 -3.69
C THR A 201 -13.09 -11.71 -4.55
N GLY A 202 -13.14 -11.97 -5.86
CA GLY A 202 -13.89 -11.15 -6.83
C GLY A 202 -15.37 -10.92 -6.50
N ALA A 203 -16.03 -11.82 -5.76
CA ALA A 203 -17.44 -11.66 -5.40
C ALA A 203 -17.73 -10.46 -4.48
N ARG A 204 -16.81 -10.11 -3.57
CA ARG A 204 -16.93 -8.91 -2.71
C ARG A 204 -16.40 -7.66 -3.39
N ALA A 205 -15.35 -7.79 -4.22
CA ALA A 205 -14.83 -6.71 -5.07
C ALA A 205 -15.79 -6.28 -6.20
N ASN A 206 -16.68 -7.17 -6.67
CA ASN A 206 -17.64 -6.87 -7.74
C ASN A 206 -18.70 -5.82 -7.36
N ALA A 207 -19.02 -5.68 -6.07
CA ALA A 207 -19.90 -4.60 -5.61
C ALA A 207 -19.19 -3.24 -5.73
N ASP A 208 -17.91 -3.18 -5.39
CA ASP A 208 -17.07 -1.98 -5.54
C ASP A 208 -16.75 -1.65 -6.99
N ILE A 209 -16.54 -2.65 -7.86
CA ILE A 209 -16.38 -2.40 -9.30
C ILE A 209 -17.61 -1.66 -9.83
N LYS A 210 -18.83 -2.02 -9.39
CA LYS A 210 -20.04 -1.30 -9.80
C LYS A 210 -20.01 0.15 -9.34
N VAL A 211 -19.66 0.39 -8.08
CA VAL A 211 -19.59 1.74 -7.49
C VAL A 211 -18.48 2.58 -8.13
N PHE A 212 -17.30 1.98 -8.38
CA PHE A 212 -16.20 2.59 -9.12
C PHE A 212 -16.59 2.95 -10.55
N LEU A 213 -17.21 2.01 -11.27
CA LEU A 213 -17.71 2.25 -12.62
C LEU A 213 -18.79 3.34 -12.62
N ASP A 214 -19.68 3.37 -11.62
CA ASP A 214 -20.69 4.43 -11.50
C ASP A 214 -20.07 5.82 -11.30
N ALA A 215 -19.08 5.93 -10.41
CA ALA A 215 -18.39 7.20 -10.19
C ALA A 215 -17.58 7.63 -11.42
N MET A 216 -16.88 6.70 -12.08
CA MET A 216 -16.10 6.99 -13.28
C MET A 216 -16.99 7.36 -14.48
N LEU A 217 -18.09 6.63 -14.69
CA LEU A 217 -19.01 6.85 -15.81
C LEU A 217 -19.90 8.07 -15.59
N SER A 218 -20.21 8.45 -14.34
CA SER A 218 -20.95 9.69 -14.05
C SER A 218 -20.18 10.95 -14.45
N LYS A 219 -18.85 10.87 -14.55
CA LYS A 219 -17.99 11.96 -15.06
C LYS A 219 -18.00 12.04 -16.61
N MET A 220 -18.57 11.07 -17.33
CA MET A 220 -18.60 11.05 -18.81
C MET A 220 -19.87 11.69 -19.36
N THR A 221 -19.83 13.01 -19.60
CA THR A 221 -20.99 13.79 -20.12
C THR A 221 -21.31 13.58 -21.60
N LYS A 222 -20.44 12.88 -22.35
CA LYS A 222 -20.59 12.67 -23.80
C LYS A 222 -21.37 11.41 -24.18
N TRP A 223 -21.61 10.50 -23.24
CA TRP A 223 -22.26 9.23 -23.51
C TRP A 223 -23.69 9.25 -23.00
N ASP A 224 -24.62 8.72 -23.80
CA ASP A 224 -25.99 8.53 -23.35
C ASP A 224 -26.08 7.40 -22.32
N THR A 225 -27.18 7.40 -21.56
CA THR A 225 -27.43 6.45 -20.47
C THR A 225 -27.41 4.99 -20.95
N GLN A 226 -27.82 4.72 -22.19
CA GLN A 226 -27.86 3.36 -22.74
C GLN A 226 -26.45 2.88 -23.09
N THR A 227 -25.61 3.76 -23.63
CA THR A 227 -24.19 3.51 -23.89
C THR A 227 -23.43 3.27 -22.58
N ILE A 228 -23.66 4.11 -21.56
CA ILE A 228 -23.09 3.94 -20.21
C ILE A 228 -23.47 2.58 -19.61
N ALA A 229 -24.74 2.19 -19.69
CA ALA A 229 -25.22 0.91 -19.16
C ALA A 229 -24.57 -0.29 -19.87
N ARG A 230 -24.47 -0.25 -21.21
CA ARG A 230 -23.84 -1.33 -22.00
C ARG A 230 -22.35 -1.48 -21.72
N VAL A 231 -21.63 -0.37 -21.59
CA VAL A 231 -20.20 -0.38 -21.23
C VAL A 231 -20.02 -0.91 -19.82
N LYS A 232 -20.87 -0.49 -18.86
CA LYS A 232 -20.84 -0.99 -17.49
C LYS A 232 -21.07 -2.50 -17.42
N GLU A 233 -22.09 -3.01 -18.10
CA GLU A 233 -22.36 -4.46 -18.16
C GLU A 233 -21.20 -5.23 -18.80
N ALA A 234 -20.64 -4.73 -19.91
CA ALA A 234 -19.51 -5.36 -20.57
C ALA A 234 -18.24 -5.38 -19.69
N LEU A 235 -17.97 -4.30 -18.94
CA LEU A 235 -16.85 -4.21 -18.02
C LEU A 235 -17.03 -5.11 -16.80
N ILE A 236 -18.26 -5.24 -16.26
CA ILE A 236 -18.55 -6.15 -15.14
C ILE A 236 -18.48 -7.62 -15.60
N ALA A 237 -19.04 -7.94 -16.76
CA ALA A 237 -19.02 -9.28 -17.32
C ALA A 237 -17.62 -9.71 -17.76
N GLY A 238 -16.80 -8.77 -18.25
CA GLY A 238 -15.39 -9.00 -18.59
C GLY A 238 -14.45 -8.94 -17.39
N ALA A 239 -14.90 -8.41 -16.23
CA ALA A 239 -14.06 -8.29 -15.06
C ALA A 239 -13.73 -9.65 -14.43
N ASP A 240 -14.68 -10.57 -14.26
CA ASP A 240 -14.44 -11.88 -13.62
C ASP A 240 -13.53 -11.82 -12.35
N GLY A 241 -13.62 -10.72 -11.58
CA GLY A 241 -12.76 -10.43 -10.41
C GLY A 241 -11.43 -9.69 -10.67
N MET A 242 -11.12 -9.32 -11.91
CA MET A 242 -10.03 -8.45 -12.33
C MET A 242 -10.52 -7.01 -12.51
N CYS A 243 -10.01 -6.08 -11.69
CA CYS A 243 -10.05 -4.65 -11.97
C CYS A 243 -9.08 -4.38 -13.13
N VAL A 244 -9.62 -4.13 -14.32
CA VAL A 244 -8.84 -3.82 -15.50
C VAL A 244 -8.20 -2.44 -15.31
N SER A 245 -6.88 -2.40 -15.11
CA SER A 245 -6.12 -1.16 -15.26
C SER A 245 -6.28 -0.69 -16.70
N ILE A 246 -6.99 0.43 -16.91
CA ILE A 246 -6.99 1.09 -18.22
C ILE A 246 -5.55 1.54 -18.49
N PRO A 247 -4.91 1.11 -19.59
CA PRO A 247 -3.55 1.53 -19.88
C PRO A 247 -3.48 3.06 -20.07
N PRO A 248 -2.39 3.74 -19.65
CA PRO A 248 -2.21 5.19 -19.82
C PRO A 248 -2.28 5.69 -21.27
N ARG A 249 -2.29 4.78 -22.26
CA ARG A 249 -2.27 5.10 -23.69
C ARG A 249 -3.57 5.72 -24.22
N CYS A 250 -4.67 5.74 -23.46
CA CYS A 250 -5.91 6.38 -23.91
C CYS A 250 -6.02 7.87 -23.56
N HIS A 251 -5.04 8.49 -22.90
CA HIS A 251 -5.05 9.94 -22.61
C HIS A 251 -4.02 10.76 -23.41
N PHE A 252 -3.08 10.13 -24.10
CA PHE A 252 -2.03 10.84 -24.85
C PHE A 252 -2.45 11.39 -26.22
N GLN A 253 -3.72 11.23 -26.63
CA GLN A 253 -4.22 11.77 -27.91
C GLN A 253 -5.16 12.98 -27.79
N LEU A 254 -5.26 13.62 -26.61
CA LEU A 254 -6.16 14.78 -26.43
C LEU A 254 -5.46 16.09 -26.04
N THR A 255 -4.13 16.19 -26.16
CA THR A 255 -3.38 17.44 -25.92
C THR A 255 -2.71 18.04 -27.16
N GLU A 256 -2.97 17.51 -28.37
CA GLU A 256 -2.58 18.18 -29.62
C GLU A 256 -3.81 18.82 -30.28
N TYR A 257 -4.32 19.89 -29.70
CA TYR A 257 -5.11 20.90 -30.42
C TYR A 257 -4.99 22.23 -29.67
N SER A 258 -3.89 22.94 -29.93
CA SER A 258 -3.82 24.39 -29.66
C SER A 258 -4.55 25.12 -30.78
N PRO A 259 -5.58 25.94 -30.52
CA PRO A 259 -5.89 27.07 -31.37
C PRO A 259 -5.01 28.25 -30.94
N GLY A 260 -4.26 28.79 -31.89
CA GLY A 260 -3.44 29.98 -31.71
C GLY A 260 -4.26 31.19 -31.30
N PHE A 261 -3.60 32.10 -30.58
CA PHE A 261 -4.04 33.47 -30.42
C PHE A 261 -3.06 34.37 -31.18
N ASP A 262 -3.49 34.81 -32.36
CA ASP A 262 -3.10 36.09 -32.94
C ASP A 262 -3.87 37.20 -32.22
N GLY A 263 -3.20 38.32 -31.93
CA GLY A 263 -3.80 39.54 -31.39
C GLY A 263 -2.83 40.33 -30.53
#